data_AF-A0A3N5LC88-F1
#
_entry.id   AF-A0A3N5LC88-F1
#
_cell.length_a   1.000
_cell.length_b   1.000
_cell.length_c   1.000
_cell.angle_alpha   90.00
_cell.angle_beta   90.00
_cell.angle_gamma   90.00
#
_symmetry.space_group_name_H-M   'P 1'
#
loop_
_entity.id
_entity.type
_entity.pdbx_description
1 polymer ?
#
loop_
_entity_poly.entity_id
_entity_poly.type
_entity_poly.pdbx_seq_one_letter_code
_entity_poly.pdbx_strand_id
1 'polypeptide(L)'
;METNTARPYGSQKEQALARLDAGLRNRLILVTAPEGYGKTALLRQWAAALQGAIPVAWVSLEPGCNRMDRFLTQVWSAIHAAGLGDVPVELPGSEMIDLANALAGVEEDFALILDQYHVIYTQVVHAAVSLLLDYPPRGLHIVIACRSEPPLQIPRLRARRQLVELGPSDF
;
A
#
# COMPACT_ATOMS: atom_id res chain seq x y z
N MET A 1 33.58 -13.75 33.83
CA MET A 1 32.46 -12.79 33.93
C MET A 1 32.63 -11.80 32.80
N GLU A 2 32.07 -12.11 31.64
CA GLU A 2 32.05 -11.19 30.50
C GLU A 2 30.64 -10.63 30.38
N THR A 3 30.57 -9.31 30.42
CA THR A 3 29.34 -8.52 30.36
C THR A 3 28.73 -8.62 28.97
N ASN A 4 27.68 -9.43 28.87
CA ASN A 4 26.76 -9.45 27.73
C ASN A 4 26.05 -8.09 27.66
N THR A 5 26.60 -7.18 26.86
CA THR A 5 25.92 -5.93 26.48
C THR A 5 24.76 -6.27 25.55
N ALA A 6 23.56 -6.38 26.11
CA ALA A 6 22.32 -6.38 25.37
C ALA A 6 22.26 -5.14 24.45
N ARG A 7 22.12 -5.37 23.14
CA ARG A 7 21.87 -4.29 22.17
C ARG A 7 20.49 -3.69 22.44
N PRO A 8 20.34 -2.37 22.66
CA PRO A 8 19.05 -1.74 22.96
C PRO A 8 18.21 -1.40 21.71
N TYR A 9 18.44 -2.07 20.58
CA TYR A 9 17.71 -1.85 19.34
C TYR A 9 17.16 -3.19 18.86
N GLY A 10 15.83 -3.28 18.68
CA GLY A 10 15.25 -4.39 17.92
C GLY A 10 15.97 -4.54 16.58
N SER A 11 16.01 -5.75 16.05
CA SER A 11 16.53 -6.06 14.72
C SER A 11 16.02 -5.03 13.69
N GLN A 12 16.82 -4.76 12.66
CA GLN A 12 16.48 -3.83 11.58
C GLN A 12 15.08 -4.08 11.00
N LYS A 13 14.70 -5.35 10.93
CA LYS A 13 13.38 -5.83 10.57
C LYS A 13 12.27 -5.42 11.54
N GLU A 14 12.48 -5.52 12.86
CA GLU A 14 11.52 -5.05 13.87
C GLU A 14 11.33 -3.53 13.78
N GLN A 15 12.41 -2.79 13.50
CA GLN A 15 12.31 -1.34 13.28
C GLN A 15 11.49 -1.03 12.03
N ALA A 16 11.73 -1.75 10.92
CA ALA A 16 10.95 -1.60 9.69
C ALA A 16 9.46 -1.88 9.92
N LEU A 17 9.12 -2.96 10.63
CA LEU A 17 7.73 -3.27 11.00
C LEU A 17 7.10 -2.16 11.85
N ALA A 18 7.80 -1.66 12.87
CA ALA A 18 7.32 -0.55 13.70
C ALA A 18 7.09 0.74 12.88
N ARG A 19 7.92 0.98 11.85
CA ARG A 19 7.74 2.12 10.93
C ARG A 19 6.51 1.94 10.02
N LEU A 20 6.21 0.71 9.59
CA LEU A 20 4.99 0.40 8.86
C LEU A 20 3.75 0.65 9.73
N ASP A 21 3.76 0.19 10.98
CA ASP A 21 2.66 0.43 11.94
C ASP A 21 2.45 1.92 12.20
N ALA A 22 3.53 2.67 12.46
CA ALA A 22 3.45 4.11 12.64
C ALA A 22 2.93 4.84 11.39
N GLY A 23 3.20 4.28 10.20
CA GLY A 23 2.77 4.79 8.91
C GLY A 23 1.29 4.66 8.63
N LEU A 24 0.53 3.86 9.39
CA LEU A 24 -0.93 3.85 9.32
C LEU A 24 -1.54 5.22 9.70
N ARG A 25 -0.77 6.16 10.24
CA ARG A 25 -1.24 7.53 10.47
C ARG A 25 -1.09 8.44 9.24
N ASN A 26 -0.49 7.93 8.17
CA ASN A 26 -0.16 8.67 6.97
C ASN A 26 -1.04 8.22 5.79
N ARG A 27 -1.09 9.05 4.74
CA ARG A 27 -1.84 8.72 3.52
C ARG A 27 -1.16 7.66 2.69
N LEU A 28 0.17 7.69 2.70
CA LEU A 28 1.00 6.78 1.92
C LEU A 28 2.15 6.23 2.76
N ILE A 29 2.34 4.93 2.69
CA ILE A 29 3.57 4.25 3.06
C ILE A 29 4.24 3.83 1.75
N LEU A 30 5.43 4.36 1.48
CA LEU A 30 6.21 4.02 0.29
C LEU A 30 7.40 3.14 0.69
N VAL A 31 7.42 1.92 0.18
CA VAL A 31 8.49 0.95 0.39
C VAL A 31 9.31 0.85 -0.90
N THR A 32 10.46 1.52 -0.94
CA THR A 32 11.32 1.60 -2.13
C THR A 32 12.67 0.95 -1.86
N ALA A 33 13.00 -0.08 -2.63
CA ALA A 33 14.32 -0.70 -2.61
C ALA A 33 14.51 -1.52 -3.90
N PRO A 34 15.75 -1.77 -4.34
CA PRO A 34 16.01 -2.65 -5.48
C PRO A 34 15.41 -4.06 -5.32
N GLU A 35 15.48 -4.85 -6.38
CA GLU A 35 15.13 -6.27 -6.32
C GLU A 35 16.02 -7.02 -5.31
N GLY A 36 15.47 -8.07 -4.68
CA GLY A 36 16.21 -8.89 -3.71
C GLY A 36 16.22 -8.38 -2.26
N TYR A 37 15.82 -7.13 -2.00
CA TYR A 37 15.78 -6.55 -0.64
C TYR A 37 14.64 -7.06 0.27
N GLY A 38 13.76 -7.95 -0.22
CA GLY A 38 12.73 -8.54 0.63
C GLY A 38 11.51 -7.64 0.94
N LYS A 39 11.27 -6.57 0.17
CA LYS A 39 10.07 -5.69 0.30
C LYS A 39 8.76 -6.46 0.46
N THR A 40 8.48 -7.39 -0.46
CA THR A 40 7.29 -8.26 -0.42
C THR A 40 7.27 -9.14 0.82
N ALA A 41 8.41 -9.65 1.27
CA ALA A 41 8.49 -10.49 2.47
C ALA A 41 8.21 -9.67 3.75
N LEU A 42 8.76 -8.45 3.84
CA LEU A 42 8.47 -7.51 4.93
C LEU A 42 6.98 -7.18 4.98
N LEU A 43 6.40 -6.78 3.84
CA LEU A 43 4.99 -6.44 3.76
C LEU A 43 4.07 -7.63 4.07
N ARG A 44 4.42 -8.85 3.63
CA ARG A 44 3.67 -10.07 3.98
C ARG A 44 3.68 -10.33 5.47
N GLN A 45 4.82 -10.17 6.11
CA GLN A 45 4.92 -10.32 7.56
C GLN A 45 4.12 -9.25 8.29
N TRP A 46 4.18 -8.00 7.81
CA TRP A 46 3.40 -6.91 8.37
C TRP A 46 1.89 -7.16 8.21
N ALA A 47 1.43 -7.55 7.02
CA ALA A 47 0.04 -7.90 6.77
C ALA A 47 -0.45 -9.07 7.65
N ALA A 48 0.42 -10.06 7.91
CA ALA A 48 0.12 -11.14 8.84
C ALA A 48 0.00 -10.63 10.29
N ALA A 49 0.83 -9.68 10.71
CA ALA A 49 0.76 -9.06 12.03
C ALA A 49 -0.48 -8.17 12.22
N LEU A 50 -1.03 -7.62 11.14
CA LEU A 50 -2.27 -6.84 11.14
C LEU A 50 -3.54 -7.69 11.15
N GLN A 51 -3.45 -9.02 11.00
CA GLN A 51 -4.62 -9.89 11.00
C GLN A 51 -5.45 -9.69 12.29
N GLY A 52 -6.71 -9.28 12.10
CA GLY A 52 -7.65 -9.00 13.19
C GLY A 52 -7.56 -7.59 13.78
N ALA A 53 -6.59 -6.76 13.39
CA ALA A 53 -6.51 -5.36 13.76
C ALA A 53 -7.19 -4.45 12.71
N ILE A 54 -6.79 -4.58 11.45
CA ILE A 54 -7.42 -3.94 10.29
C ILE A 54 -7.42 -4.89 9.09
N PRO A 55 -8.41 -4.85 8.20
CA PRO A 55 -8.37 -5.60 6.95
C PRO A 55 -7.23 -5.14 6.03
N VAL A 56 -6.67 -6.08 5.28
CA VAL A 56 -5.57 -5.82 4.34
C VAL A 56 -5.95 -6.33 2.95
N ALA A 57 -6.21 -5.40 2.03
CA ALA A 57 -6.40 -5.67 0.62
C ALA A 57 -5.03 -5.68 -0.08
N TRP A 58 -4.61 -6.85 -0.58
CA TRP A 58 -3.32 -6.99 -1.26
C TRP A 58 -3.47 -7.17 -2.77
N VAL A 59 -2.83 -6.28 -3.54
CA VAL A 59 -2.71 -6.39 -5.00
C VAL A 59 -1.24 -6.58 -5.36
N SER A 60 -0.90 -7.73 -5.93
CA SER A 60 0.38 -7.92 -6.61
C SER A 60 0.23 -7.46 -8.05
N LEU A 61 0.75 -6.26 -8.36
CA LEU A 61 0.60 -5.70 -9.69
C LEU A 61 1.40 -6.50 -10.72
N GLU A 62 0.81 -6.64 -11.90
CA GLU A 62 1.39 -7.32 -13.06
C GLU A 62 1.31 -6.41 -14.28
N PRO A 63 2.09 -6.64 -15.36
CA PRO A 63 2.04 -5.81 -16.56
C PRO A 63 0.63 -5.64 -17.15
N GLY A 64 -0.25 -6.64 -17.00
CA GLY A 64 -1.65 -6.56 -17.43
C GLY A 64 -2.48 -5.49 -16.72
N CYS A 65 -2.07 -5.04 -15.53
CA CYS A 65 -2.69 -3.95 -14.78
C CYS A 65 -2.42 -2.56 -15.38
N ASN A 66 -1.74 -2.46 -16.52
CA ASN A 66 -1.63 -1.21 -17.27
C ASN A 66 -2.89 -0.85 -18.06
N ARG A 67 -3.90 -1.72 -18.06
CA ARG A 67 -5.26 -1.39 -18.50
C ARG A 67 -6.12 -1.10 -17.29
N MET A 68 -6.93 -0.04 -17.35
CA MET A 68 -7.72 0.42 -16.20
C MET A 68 -8.71 -0.63 -15.72
N ASP A 69 -9.44 -1.26 -16.64
CA ASP A 69 -10.36 -2.38 -16.37
C ASP A 69 -9.70 -3.49 -15.54
N ARG A 70 -8.48 -3.89 -15.92
CA ARG A 70 -7.71 -4.94 -15.23
C ARG A 70 -7.19 -4.47 -13.88
N PHE A 71 -6.66 -3.25 -13.80
CA PHE A 71 -6.21 -2.66 -12.53
C PHE A 71 -7.35 -2.63 -11.51
N LEU A 72 -8.51 -2.11 -11.91
CA LEU A 72 -9.68 -2.02 -11.04
C LEU A 72 -10.23 -3.38 -10.66
N THR A 73 -10.29 -4.33 -11.60
CA THR A 73 -10.66 -5.72 -11.28
C THR A 73 -9.77 -6.32 -10.19
N GLN A 74 -8.46 -6.07 -10.24
CA GLN A 74 -7.49 -6.58 -9.26
C GLN A 74 -7.64 -5.89 -7.89
N VAL A 75 -7.74 -4.56 -7.88
CA VAL A 75 -8.00 -3.78 -6.67
C VAL A 75 -9.30 -4.22 -6.00
N TRP A 76 -10.34 -4.36 -6.80
CA TRP A 76 -11.64 -4.78 -6.35
C TRP A 76 -11.64 -6.21 -5.77
N SER A 77 -11.01 -7.15 -6.48
CA SER A 77 -10.86 -8.53 -5.98
C SER A 77 -10.11 -8.58 -4.65
N ALA A 78 -9.08 -7.74 -4.47
CA ALA A 78 -8.32 -7.67 -3.23
C ALA A 78 -9.14 -7.07 -2.06
N ILE A 79 -9.92 -6.02 -2.35
CA ILE A 79 -10.86 -5.39 -1.39
C ILE A 79 -11.88 -6.43 -0.93
N HIS A 80 -12.51 -7.15 -1.86
CA HIS A 80 -13.49 -8.18 -1.52
C HIS A 80 -12.88 -9.35 -0.73
N ALA A 81 -11.69 -9.83 -1.13
CA ALA A 81 -10.99 -10.88 -0.40
C ALA A 81 -10.59 -10.48 1.03
N ALA A 82 -10.45 -9.17 1.30
CA ALA A 82 -10.23 -8.64 2.63
C ALA A 82 -11.52 -8.50 3.47
N GLY A 83 -12.69 -8.81 2.90
CA GLY A 83 -13.99 -8.66 3.56
C GLY A 83 -14.56 -7.24 3.51
N LEU A 84 -13.94 -6.35 2.72
CA LEU A 84 -14.28 -4.93 2.65
C LEU A 84 -15.29 -4.67 1.54
N GLY A 85 -16.58 -4.82 1.82
CA GLY A 85 -17.65 -4.46 0.88
C GLY A 85 -17.98 -5.50 -0.19
N ASP A 86 -19.14 -5.29 -0.80
CA ASP A 86 -19.72 -6.19 -1.81
C ASP A 86 -19.24 -5.84 -3.22
N VAL A 87 -18.90 -6.87 -3.99
CA VAL A 87 -18.44 -6.73 -5.37
C VAL A 87 -19.53 -6.17 -6.28
N PRO A 88 -19.33 -5.01 -6.93
CA PRO A 88 -20.12 -4.67 -8.10
C PRO A 88 -19.91 -5.77 -9.14
N VAL A 89 -20.97 -6.50 -9.45
CA VAL A 89 -20.97 -7.63 -10.41
C VAL A 89 -20.51 -7.18 -11.80
N GLU A 90 -20.66 -5.89 -12.12
CA GLU A 90 -20.11 -5.22 -13.28
C GLU A 90 -19.60 -3.85 -12.84
N LEU A 91 -18.39 -3.46 -13.27
CA LEU A 91 -17.91 -2.08 -13.14
C LEU A 91 -18.50 -1.29 -14.34
N PRO A 92 -19.50 -0.41 -14.15
CA PRO A 92 -19.98 0.43 -15.25
C PRO A 92 -18.88 1.42 -15.66
N GLY A 93 -19.02 2.04 -16.83
CA GLY A 93 -17.97 2.86 -17.50
C GLY A 93 -17.44 4.09 -16.75
N SER A 94 -17.81 4.27 -15.48
CA SER A 94 -17.26 5.25 -14.54
C SER A 94 -16.33 4.65 -13.47
N GLU A 95 -15.87 3.40 -13.65
CA GLU A 95 -14.65 2.76 -13.12
C GLU A 95 -14.04 3.32 -11.79
N MET A 96 -13.51 4.55 -11.78
CA MET A 96 -12.94 5.19 -10.57
C MET A 96 -13.96 5.75 -9.58
N ILE A 97 -15.10 6.28 -10.06
CA ILE A 97 -16.17 6.80 -9.20
C ILE A 97 -16.79 5.64 -8.43
N ASP A 98 -16.98 4.50 -9.09
CA ASP A 98 -17.54 3.31 -8.48
C ASP A 98 -16.62 2.74 -7.40
N LEU A 99 -15.30 2.70 -7.66
CA LEU A 99 -14.31 2.36 -6.64
C LEU A 99 -14.35 3.33 -5.46
N ALA A 100 -14.38 4.64 -5.73
CA ALA A 100 -14.41 5.65 -4.67
C ALA A 100 -15.68 5.55 -3.80
N ASN A 101 -16.84 5.31 -4.42
CA ASN A 101 -18.12 5.16 -3.72
C ASN A 101 -18.15 3.89 -2.86
N ALA A 102 -17.67 2.78 -3.42
CA ALA A 102 -17.61 1.52 -2.68
C ALA A 102 -16.66 1.61 -1.48
N LEU A 103 -15.48 2.22 -1.66
CA LEU A 103 -14.55 2.48 -0.56
C LEU A 103 -15.10 3.49 0.45
N ALA A 104 -15.93 4.45 0.03
CA ALA A 104 -16.58 5.39 0.95
C ALA A 104 -17.63 4.73 1.85
N GLY A 105 -18.14 3.55 1.48
CA GLY A 105 -19.03 2.74 2.30
C GLY A 105 -18.31 1.90 3.36
N VAL A 106 -16.98 1.81 3.31
CA VAL A 106 -16.19 1.10 4.31
C VAL A 106 -16.03 2.01 5.54
N GLU A 107 -16.59 1.57 6.68
CA GLU A 107 -16.54 2.34 7.93
C GLU A 107 -15.28 2.08 8.77
N GLU A 108 -14.62 0.95 8.55
CA GLU A 108 -13.41 0.54 9.27
C GLU A 108 -12.11 0.97 8.57
N ASP A 109 -11.05 1.15 9.35
CA ASP A 109 -9.72 1.41 8.81
C ASP A 109 -9.20 0.16 8.08
N PHE A 110 -8.56 0.34 6.93
CA PHE A 110 -8.00 -0.76 6.15
C PHE A 110 -6.76 -0.35 5.34
N ALA A 111 -5.91 -1.33 5.05
CA ALA A 111 -4.73 -1.12 4.22
C ALA A 111 -4.92 -1.66 2.80
N LEU A 112 -4.61 -0.84 1.78
CA LEU A 112 -4.48 -1.27 0.39
C LEU A 112 -3.00 -1.34 0.01
N ILE A 113 -2.49 -2.55 -0.15
CA ILE A 113 -1.11 -2.81 -0.56
C ILE A 113 -1.06 -2.98 -2.08
N LEU A 114 -0.32 -2.11 -2.75
CA LEU A 114 0.03 -2.18 -4.16
C LEU A 114 1.49 -2.63 -4.28
N ASP A 115 1.70 -3.95 -4.35
CA ASP A 115 3.03 -4.53 -4.50
C ASP A 115 3.46 -4.54 -5.98
N GLN A 116 4.77 -4.46 -6.20
CA GLN A 116 5.41 -4.46 -7.52
C GLN A 116 5.01 -3.28 -8.42
N TYR A 117 4.77 -2.11 -7.84
CA TYR A 117 4.26 -0.94 -8.58
C TYR A 117 5.09 -0.50 -9.80
N HIS A 118 6.40 -0.79 -9.80
CA HIS A 118 7.30 -0.55 -10.93
C HIS A 118 6.86 -1.17 -12.27
N VAL A 119 5.96 -2.16 -12.27
CA VAL A 119 5.42 -2.75 -13.52
C VAL A 119 4.36 -1.87 -14.18
N ILE A 120 3.86 -0.84 -13.48
CA ILE A 120 2.90 0.12 -14.00
C ILE A 120 3.65 1.27 -14.65
N TYR A 121 3.34 1.55 -15.91
CA TYR A 121 3.94 2.61 -16.72
C TYR A 121 2.91 3.51 -17.41
N THR A 122 1.62 3.19 -17.31
CA THR A 122 0.56 3.96 -17.97
C THR A 122 0.07 5.11 -17.10
N GLN A 123 -0.04 6.28 -17.72
CA GLN A 123 -0.46 7.51 -17.03
C GLN A 123 -1.86 7.39 -16.42
N VAL A 124 -2.75 6.62 -17.06
CA VAL A 124 -4.13 6.44 -16.59
C VAL A 124 -4.17 5.77 -15.21
N VAL A 125 -3.34 4.75 -14.97
CA VAL A 125 -3.27 4.05 -13.68
C VAL A 125 -2.57 4.92 -12.62
N HIS A 126 -1.51 5.64 -12.99
CA HIS A 126 -0.88 6.61 -12.08
C HIS A 126 -1.85 7.73 -11.66
N ALA A 127 -2.69 8.20 -12.57
CA ALA A 127 -3.72 9.19 -12.29
C ALA A 127 -4.79 8.65 -11.32
N ALA A 128 -5.24 7.40 -11.51
CA ALA A 128 -6.16 6.74 -10.59
C ALA A 128 -5.61 6.62 -9.16
N VAL A 129 -4.36 6.17 -9.02
CA VAL A 129 -3.70 6.07 -7.70
C VAL A 129 -3.48 7.45 -7.09
N SER A 130 -3.12 8.45 -7.90
CA SER A 130 -3.00 9.85 -7.44
C SER A 130 -4.34 10.39 -6.93
N LEU A 131 -5.45 10.04 -7.58
CA LEU A 131 -6.79 10.45 -7.16
C LEU A 131 -7.15 9.87 -5.78
N LEU A 132 -6.85 8.59 -5.54
CA LEU A 132 -7.02 7.98 -4.22
C LEU A 132 -6.14 8.64 -3.14
N LEU A 133 -4.94 9.09 -3.49
CA LEU A 133 -4.03 9.79 -2.57
C LEU A 133 -4.48 11.23 -2.25
N ASP A 134 -5.03 11.93 -3.23
CA ASP A 134 -5.53 13.30 -3.07
C ASP A 134 -6.87 13.31 -2.31
N TYR A 135 -7.76 12.35 -2.61
CA TYR A 135 -9.09 12.21 -2.05
C TYR A 135 -9.30 10.81 -1.42
N PRO A 136 -8.56 10.46 -0.35
CA PRO A 136 -8.70 9.14 0.25
C PRO A 136 -10.09 8.99 0.91
N PRO A 137 -10.79 7.88 0.65
CA PRO A 137 -11.88 7.42 1.50
C PRO A 137 -11.46 7.37 2.97
N ARG A 138 -12.42 7.47 3.89
CA ARG A 138 -12.12 7.37 5.32
C ARG A 138 -11.52 5.99 5.62
N GLY A 139 -10.51 5.96 6.48
CA GLY A 139 -9.83 4.73 6.89
C GLY A 139 -8.91 4.07 5.86
N LEU A 140 -8.80 4.59 4.63
CA LEU A 140 -7.88 4.02 3.64
C LEU A 140 -6.42 4.39 3.92
N HIS A 141 -5.58 3.37 4.12
CA HIS A 141 -4.12 3.48 4.16
C HIS A 141 -3.50 2.85 2.92
N ILE A 142 -2.85 3.66 2.07
CA ILE A 142 -2.22 3.15 0.85
C ILE A 142 -0.77 2.78 1.14
N VAL A 143 -0.37 1.58 0.73
CA VAL A 143 1.01 1.10 0.81
C VAL A 143 1.50 0.73 -0.57
N ILE A 144 2.60 1.31 -1.01
CA ILE A 144 3.17 1.04 -2.33
C ILE A 144 4.55 0.43 -2.17
N ALA A 145 4.78 -0.76 -2.73
CA ALA A 145 6.10 -1.34 -2.86
C ALA A 145 6.63 -1.24 -4.29
N CYS A 146 7.82 -0.66 -4.45
CA CYS A 146 8.40 -0.37 -5.75
C CYS A 146 9.93 -0.52 -5.75
N ARG A 147 10.53 -0.58 -6.94
CA ARG A 147 12.00 -0.61 -7.11
C ARG A 147 12.62 0.79 -7.03
N SER A 148 11.84 1.80 -7.38
CA SER A 148 12.23 3.22 -7.42
C SER A 148 11.02 4.08 -7.05
N GLU A 149 11.24 5.38 -6.81
CA GLU A 149 10.14 6.32 -6.57
C GLU A 149 9.16 6.28 -7.78
N PRO A 150 7.87 5.99 -7.56
CA PRO A 150 6.89 5.93 -8.65
C PRO A 150 6.56 7.36 -9.14
N PRO A 151 6.05 7.51 -10.39
CA PRO A 151 5.69 8.82 -10.96
C PRO A 151 4.39 9.38 -10.37
N LEU A 152 4.34 9.48 -9.04
CA LEU A 152 3.28 10.06 -8.24
C LEU A 152 3.77 11.37 -7.62
N GLN A 153 2.87 12.14 -7.01
CA GLN A 153 3.21 13.41 -6.37
C GLN A 153 3.89 13.22 -4.99
N ILE A 154 4.89 12.33 -4.92
CA ILE A 154 5.63 11.97 -3.70
C ILE A 154 6.24 13.22 -3.03
N PRO A 155 6.88 14.17 -3.73
CA PRO A 155 7.40 15.38 -3.11
C PRO A 155 6.34 16.20 -2.37
N ARG A 156 5.10 16.25 -2.89
CA ARG A 156 3.98 16.97 -2.26
C ARG A 156 3.51 16.26 -0.99
N LEU A 157 3.43 14.92 -0.99
CA LEU A 157 3.07 14.15 0.20
C LEU A 157 4.14 14.27 1.28
N ARG A 158 5.42 14.25 0.89
CA ARG A 158 6.57 14.46 1.76
C ARG A 158 6.53 15.84 2.43
N ALA A 159 6.31 16.91 1.66
CA ALA A 159 6.20 18.27 2.18
C ALA A 159 5.05 18.44 3.19
N ARG A 160 3.96 17.68 3.02
CA ARG A 160 2.79 17.69 3.92
C ARG A 160 2.91 16.73 5.11
N ARG A 161 4.02 16.01 5.25
CA ARG A 161 4.19 14.94 6.26
C ARG A 161 3.09 13.87 6.18
N GLN A 162 2.61 13.59 4.98
CA GLN A 162 1.57 12.58 4.69
C GLN A 162 2.16 11.27 4.16
N LEU A 163 3.47 11.09 4.30
CA LEU A 163 4.24 10.00 3.73
C LEU A 163 5.19 9.41 4.78
N VAL A 164 5.26 8.07 4.83
CA VAL A 164 6.36 7.32 5.46
C VAL A 164 7.13 6.58 4.37
N GLU A 165 8.46 6.66 4.39
CA GLU A 165 9.33 6.07 3.36
C GLU A 165 10.28 5.04 3.95
N LEU A 166 10.17 3.79 3.50
CA LEU A 166 11.13 2.74 3.82
C LEU A 166 12.07 2.55 2.62
N GLY A 167 13.37 2.51 2.89
CA GLY A 167 14.45 2.47 1.91
C GLY A 167 15.37 1.25 2.09
N PRO A 168 16.44 1.12 1.29
CA PRO A 168 17.43 0.05 1.43
C PRO A 168 18.04 -0.08 2.83
N SER A 169 18.08 1.00 3.62
CA SER A 169 18.58 1.01 5.00
C SER A 169 17.64 0.36 6.02
N ASP A 170 16.44 -0.05 5.61
CA ASP A 170 15.42 -0.67 6.47
C ASP A 170 15.37 -2.20 6.34
N PHE A 171 16.19 -2.79 5.47
CA PHE A 171 16.23 -4.22 5.16
C PHE A 171 17.55 -4.88 5.57
#